data_AF-A0A8J4RN12-F1
#
_entry.id   AF-A0A8J4RN12-F1
#
_cell.length_a   1.000
_cell.length_b   1.000
_cell.length_c   1.000
_cell.angle_alpha   90.00
_cell.angle_beta   90.00
_cell.angle_gamma   90.00
#
_symmetry.space_group_name_H-M   'P 1'
#
loop_
_entity.id
_entity.type
_entity.pdbx_description
1 polymer ?
#
loop_
_entity_poly.entity_id
_entity_poly.type
_entity_poly.pdbx_seq_one_letter_code
_entity_poly.pdbx_strand_id
1 'polypeptide(L)'
;MSETESPKAEPSANPNPNHKRGSNSSEDQTDGGGVVKKLKTERFFEIEADAAEDKGSRHTMEDTSVVLLDATADSPTNLRCAHFAIYDGHGGRLAAEYAQRHLHANVLSAGLPLGCKSN
;
A
#
# COMPACT_ATOMS: atom_id res chain seq x y z
N MET A 1 17.21 -31.75 34.96
CA MET A 1 16.37 -30.64 34.45
C MET A 1 16.78 -30.43 33.01
N SER A 2 15.97 -30.92 32.09
CA SER A 2 16.22 -30.90 30.65
C SER A 2 15.74 -29.57 30.08
N GLU A 3 16.67 -28.74 29.63
CA GLU A 3 16.39 -27.49 28.93
C GLU A 3 15.84 -27.82 27.54
N THR A 4 14.57 -27.50 27.30
CA THR A 4 13.96 -27.58 25.97
C THR A 4 14.21 -26.26 25.25
N GLU A 5 15.15 -26.30 24.31
CA GLU A 5 15.46 -25.22 23.38
C GLU A 5 14.21 -24.86 22.56
N SER A 6 13.78 -23.60 22.62
CA SER A 6 12.65 -23.10 21.83
C SER A 6 13.11 -22.82 20.38
N PRO A 7 12.30 -23.14 19.35
CA PRO A 7 12.72 -22.97 17.98
C PRO A 7 12.87 -21.48 17.63
N LYS A 8 13.97 -21.18 16.97
CA LYS A 8 14.33 -19.87 16.42
C LYS A 8 13.25 -19.44 15.41
N ALA A 9 12.62 -18.30 15.64
CA ALA A 9 11.65 -17.72 14.72
C ALA A 9 12.35 -17.37 13.39
N GLU A 10 11.91 -17.97 12.29
CA GLU A 10 12.33 -17.58 10.96
C GLU A 10 11.70 -16.22 10.59
N PRO A 11 12.45 -15.30 9.96
CA PRO A 11 11.87 -14.09 9.41
C PRO A 11 10.97 -14.46 8.23
N SER A 12 9.67 -14.21 8.37
CA SER A 12 8.70 -14.31 7.27
C SER A 12 9.05 -13.25 6.22
N ALA A 13 9.87 -13.64 5.24
CA ALA A 13 10.11 -12.87 4.04
C ALA A 13 8.80 -12.77 3.26
N ASN A 14 8.11 -11.64 3.33
CA ASN A 14 7.02 -11.33 2.42
C ASN A 14 7.64 -11.00 1.05
N PRO A 15 7.42 -11.81 0.00
CA PRO A 15 7.93 -11.49 -1.32
C PRO A 15 6.98 -10.46 -1.93
N ASN A 16 7.34 -9.18 -1.88
CA ASN A 16 6.59 -8.17 -2.62
C ASN A 16 6.93 -8.34 -4.11
N PRO A 17 5.96 -8.71 -4.99
CA PRO A 17 6.25 -8.88 -6.41
C PRO A 17 6.53 -7.52 -7.05
N ASN A 18 7.78 -7.41 -7.49
CA ASN A 18 8.36 -6.42 -8.38
C ASN A 18 7.37 -6.00 -9.49
N HIS A 19 6.77 -4.81 -9.37
CA HIS A 19 6.04 -4.18 -10.47
C HIS A 19 6.92 -3.11 -11.12
N LYS A 20 7.89 -3.57 -11.92
CA LYS A 20 8.54 -2.75 -12.96
C LYS A 20 7.45 -2.28 -13.93
N ARG A 21 7.01 -1.04 -13.81
CA ARG A 21 6.26 -0.38 -14.89
C ARG A 21 7.28 0.15 -15.89
N GLY A 22 7.26 -0.42 -17.10
CA GLY A 22 8.19 -0.12 -18.18
C GLY A 22 8.19 1.35 -18.58
N SER A 23 9.38 1.92 -18.72
CA SER A 23 9.61 3.17 -19.42
C SER A 23 9.32 2.96 -20.90
N ASN A 24 8.24 3.53 -21.40
CA ASN A 24 8.03 3.61 -22.84
C ASN A 24 9.02 4.63 -23.40
N SER A 25 10.08 4.13 -24.05
CA SER A 25 10.91 4.90 -24.96
C SER A 25 10.11 5.17 -26.24
N SER A 26 9.68 6.41 -26.44
CA SER A 26 9.20 6.87 -27.75
C SER A 26 10.27 7.80 -28.34
N GLU A 27 11.07 7.25 -29.24
CA GLU A 27 11.78 8.05 -30.24
C GLU A 27 10.74 8.62 -31.20
N ASP A 28 10.72 9.93 -31.41
CA ASP A 28 10.07 10.52 -32.59
C ASP A 28 10.79 11.80 -33.01
N GLN A 29 11.40 11.74 -34.20
CA GLN A 29 11.62 12.90 -35.05
C GLN A 29 10.63 12.79 -36.20
N THR A 30 9.70 13.74 -36.33
CA THR A 30 9.38 14.37 -37.60
C THR A 30 8.71 15.74 -37.40
N ASP A 31 9.00 16.59 -38.38
CA ASP A 31 8.73 18.01 -38.53
C ASP A 31 7.27 18.32 -38.94
N GLY A 32 6.82 19.56 -38.72
CA GLY A 32 5.59 20.09 -39.34
C GLY A 32 4.54 20.66 -38.39
N GLY A 33 4.31 21.98 -38.51
CA GLY A 33 3.47 22.78 -37.63
C GLY A 33 2.01 22.33 -37.45
N GLY A 34 1.56 22.40 -36.20
CA GLY A 34 0.17 22.25 -35.79
C GLY A 34 0.01 22.80 -34.37
N VAL A 35 -1.06 23.56 -34.15
CA VAL A 35 -1.41 24.24 -32.88
C VAL A 35 -1.02 23.39 -31.65
N VAL A 36 -0.02 23.86 -30.91
CA VAL A 36 0.54 23.15 -29.75
C VAL A 36 -0.52 23.17 -28.64
N LYS A 37 -1.31 22.10 -28.55
CA LYS A 37 -2.12 21.83 -27.36
C LYS A 37 -1.13 21.61 -26.23
N LYS A 38 -1.02 22.58 -25.32
CA LYS A 38 -0.20 22.49 -24.11
C LYS A 38 -0.62 21.24 -23.34
N LEU A 39 0.17 20.17 -23.46
CA LEU A 39 0.02 18.96 -22.67
C LEU A 39 0.09 19.36 -21.21
N LYS A 40 -0.98 19.11 -20.46
CA LYS A 40 -0.94 19.22 -19.01
C LYS A 40 0.05 18.17 -18.53
N THR A 41 1.21 18.61 -18.08
CA THR A 41 2.11 17.76 -17.30
C THR A 41 1.38 17.42 -16.01
N GLU A 42 0.73 16.27 -15.99
CA GLU A 42 0.18 15.68 -14.78
C GLU A 42 1.34 15.55 -13.78
N ARG A 43 1.24 16.27 -12.65
CA ARG A 43 2.24 16.18 -11.58
C ARG A 43 1.98 14.91 -10.80
N PHE A 44 2.74 13.87 -11.13
CA PHE A 44 2.78 12.63 -10.36
C PHE A 44 3.81 12.78 -9.24
N PHE A 45 3.41 12.42 -8.02
CA PHE A 45 4.31 12.19 -6.91
C PHE A 45 4.49 10.68 -6.76
N GLU A 46 5.75 10.25 -6.72
CA GLU A 46 6.13 8.92 -6.30
C GLU A 46 6.17 8.90 -4.77
N ILE A 47 5.61 7.86 -4.17
CA ILE A 47 5.57 7.67 -2.72
C ILE A 47 6.31 6.38 -2.43
N GLU A 48 7.27 6.46 -1.53
CA GLU A 48 7.99 5.33 -0.95
C GLU A 48 7.61 5.24 0.53
N ALA A 49 7.43 4.02 1.03
CA ALA A 49 7.05 3.78 2.40
C ALA A 49 7.53 2.40 2.86
N ASP A 50 7.98 2.34 4.10
CA ASP A 50 8.40 1.13 4.80
C ASP A 50 7.73 1.07 6.18
N ALA A 51 7.66 -0.12 6.75
CA ALA A 51 7.16 -0.36 8.10
C ALA A 51 8.18 -1.18 8.89
N ALA A 52 8.27 -0.90 10.18
CA ALA A 52 9.06 -1.65 11.14
C ALA A 52 8.23 -1.88 12.40
N GLU A 53 8.36 -3.06 12.99
CA GLU A 53 7.62 -3.47 14.18
C GLU A 53 8.60 -4.04 15.21
N ASP A 54 8.34 -3.78 16.50
CA ASP A 54 9.08 -4.38 17.62
C ASP A 54 8.10 -4.90 18.68
N LYS A 55 8.26 -6.17 19.06
CA LYS A 55 7.41 -6.80 20.08
C LYS A 55 7.71 -6.20 21.46
N GLY A 56 8.94 -5.75 21.66
CA GLY A 56 9.45 -5.35 22.96
C GLY A 56 9.28 -6.47 24.00
N SER A 57 8.88 -6.07 25.21
CA SER A 57 8.71 -6.96 26.37
C SER A 57 7.41 -7.76 26.39
N ARG A 58 6.55 -7.63 25.37
CA ARG A 58 5.25 -8.31 25.33
C ARG A 58 5.41 -9.82 25.14
N HIS A 59 4.45 -10.57 25.65
CA HIS A 59 4.41 -12.02 25.45
C HIS A 59 4.20 -12.35 23.97
N THR A 60 3.22 -11.71 23.34
CA THR A 60 2.83 -11.87 21.94
C THR A 60 2.97 -10.53 21.20
N MET A 61 3.32 -10.60 19.91
CA MET A 61 3.17 -9.46 19.00
C MET A 61 1.74 -9.48 18.49
N GLU A 62 0.88 -8.56 18.96
CA GLU A 62 -0.52 -8.50 18.50
C GLU A 62 -0.76 -7.44 17.43
N ASP A 63 0.18 -6.52 17.30
CA ASP A 63 0.23 -5.49 16.27
C ASP A 63 0.41 -6.08 14.86
N THR A 64 -0.12 -5.37 13.88
CA THR A 64 0.18 -5.60 12.46
C THR A 64 0.08 -4.32 11.66
N SER A 65 0.85 -4.22 10.58
CA SER A 65 0.87 -3.06 9.68
C SER A 65 0.50 -3.39 8.24
N VAL A 66 0.09 -2.36 7.51
CA VAL A 66 -0.17 -2.39 6.07
C VAL A 66 0.55 -1.24 5.40
N VAL A 67 1.25 -1.54 4.32
CA VAL A 67 1.87 -0.57 3.41
C VAL A 67 1.42 -0.92 1.98
N LEU A 68 0.38 -0.26 1.49
CA LEU A 68 -0.15 -0.45 0.13
C LEU A 68 -0.04 0.88 -0.63
N LEU A 69 0.93 0.95 -1.56
CA LEU A 69 1.11 2.14 -2.42
C LEU A 69 -0.02 2.30 -3.45
N ASP A 70 -0.70 1.21 -3.79
CA ASP A 70 -1.90 1.19 -4.61
C ASP A 70 -2.98 0.31 -3.94
N ALA A 71 -3.84 0.95 -3.16
CA ALA A 71 -4.99 0.32 -2.52
C ALA A 71 -6.18 0.16 -3.47
N THR A 72 -6.13 0.81 -4.63
CA THR A 72 -7.22 0.92 -5.61
C THR A 72 -7.11 -0.09 -6.75
N ALA A 73 -6.06 -0.91 -6.79
CA ALA A 73 -5.78 -1.88 -7.85
C ALA A 73 -6.97 -2.78 -8.21
N ASP A 74 -7.82 -3.11 -7.23
CA ASP A 74 -9.00 -3.97 -7.41
C ASP A 74 -10.33 -3.18 -7.53
N SER A 75 -10.29 -1.86 -7.48
CA SER A 75 -11.48 -1.00 -7.54
C SER A 75 -11.68 -0.44 -8.96
N PRO A 76 -12.92 -0.36 -9.48
CA PRO A 76 -13.20 0.28 -10.77
C PRO A 76 -13.10 1.81 -10.72
N THR A 77 -12.63 2.38 -9.61
CA THR A 77 -12.58 3.83 -9.41
C THR A 77 -11.28 4.40 -9.99
N ASN A 78 -11.35 5.55 -10.65
CA ASN A 78 -10.14 6.26 -11.15
C ASN A 78 -9.40 7.02 -10.03
N LEU A 79 -9.61 6.63 -8.76
CA LEU A 79 -8.95 7.24 -7.63
C LEU A 79 -7.59 6.61 -7.47
N ARG A 80 -6.57 7.45 -7.29
CA ARG A 80 -5.25 6.99 -6.86
C ARG A 80 -5.24 7.03 -5.35
N CYS A 81 -5.18 5.88 -4.70
CA CYS A 81 -5.19 5.79 -3.25
C CYS A 81 -4.08 4.87 -2.77
N ALA A 82 -3.30 5.34 -1.81
CA ALA A 82 -2.41 4.51 -1.01
C ALA A 82 -3.07 4.28 0.37
N HIS A 83 -2.88 3.10 0.95
CA HIS A 83 -3.39 2.74 2.27
C HIS A 83 -2.23 2.35 3.18
N PHE A 84 -2.05 3.11 4.25
CA PHE A 84 -1.11 2.83 5.31
C PHE A 84 -1.87 2.74 6.63
N ALA A 85 -1.66 1.66 7.37
CA ALA A 85 -2.34 1.47 8.65
C ALA A 85 -1.49 0.64 9.61
N ILE A 86 -1.67 0.90 10.90
CA ILE A 86 -1.14 0.12 12.00
C ILE A 86 -2.33 -0.27 12.87
N TYR A 87 -2.45 -1.55 13.18
CA TYR A 87 -3.52 -2.11 13.98
C TYR A 87 -2.92 -2.68 15.27
N ASP A 88 -3.21 -2.06 16.41
CA ASP A 88 -2.85 -2.55 17.74
C ASP A 88 -3.85 -3.62 18.17
N GLY A 89 -3.40 -4.88 18.22
CA GLY A 89 -4.24 -6.02 18.60
C GLY A 89 -4.38 -6.13 20.12
N HIS A 90 -5.57 -6.51 20.59
CA HIS A 90 -5.81 -6.80 22.00
C HIS A 90 -6.69 -8.03 22.19
N GLY A 91 -6.27 -8.93 23.09
CA GLY A 91 -6.98 -10.18 23.34
C GLY A 91 -6.76 -11.21 22.23
N GLY A 92 -5.66 -11.07 21.48
CA GLY A 92 -5.30 -11.92 20.35
C GLY A 92 -5.20 -11.16 19.03
N ARG A 93 -4.50 -11.78 18.07
CA ARG A 93 -4.15 -11.19 16.77
C ARG A 93 -5.26 -11.14 15.73
N LEU A 94 -6.31 -11.94 15.90
CA LEU A 94 -7.26 -12.23 14.82
C LEU A 94 -7.98 -10.97 14.29
N ALA A 95 -8.36 -10.05 15.17
CA ALA A 95 -9.02 -8.81 14.77
C ALA A 95 -8.08 -7.90 13.96
N ALA A 96 -6.84 -7.73 14.43
CA ALA A 96 -5.82 -6.93 13.77
C ALA A 96 -5.46 -7.51 12.39
N GLU A 97 -5.25 -8.84 12.32
CA GLU A 97 -4.98 -9.55 11.05
C GLU A 97 -6.15 -9.48 10.07
N TYR A 98 -7.39 -9.54 10.57
CA TYR A 98 -8.56 -9.38 9.71
C TYR A 98 -8.66 -7.96 9.16
N ALA A 99 -8.41 -6.94 9.99
CA ALA A 99 -8.41 -5.54 9.57
C ALA A 99 -7.33 -5.27 8.52
N GLN A 100 -6.12 -5.80 8.72
CA GLN A 100 -4.99 -5.73 7.80
C GLN A 100 -5.37 -6.13 6.37
N ARG A 101 -6.13 -7.23 6.24
CA ARG A 101 -6.48 -7.83 4.94
C ARG A 101 -7.70 -7.21 4.27
N HIS A 102 -8.64 -6.64 5.03
CA HIS A 102 -9.97 -6.30 4.49
C HIS A 102 -10.37 -4.84 4.65
N LEU A 103 -9.77 -4.09 5.58
CA LEU A 103 -10.30 -2.75 5.90
C LEU A 103 -10.17 -1.78 4.72
N HIS A 104 -9.05 -1.80 4.00
CA HIS A 104 -8.83 -0.93 2.84
C HIS A 104 -9.90 -1.13 1.75
N ALA A 105 -10.19 -2.39 1.40
CA ALA A 105 -11.24 -2.73 0.44
C ALA A 105 -12.63 -2.33 0.92
N ASN A 106 -12.94 -2.55 2.20
CA ASN A 106 -14.22 -2.16 2.79
C ASN A 106 -14.43 -0.64 2.77
N VAL A 107 -13.39 0.14 3.08
CA VAL A 107 -13.41 1.61 3.03
C VAL A 107 -13.62 2.10 1.60
N LEU A 108 -12.92 1.53 0.63
CA LEU A 108 -13.11 1.88 -0.79
C LEU A 108 -14.52 1.52 -1.28
N SER A 109 -15.04 0.36 -0.88
CA SER A 109 -16.39 -0.08 -1.23
C SER A 109 -17.48 0.78 -0.57
N ALA A 110 -17.25 1.29 0.64
CA ALA A 110 -18.17 2.20 1.31
C ALA A 110 -18.21 3.59 0.64
N GLY A 111 -17.20 3.88 -0.19
CA GLY A 111 -17.03 5.16 -0.87
C GLY A 111 -16.23 6.13 -0.03
N LEU A 112 -15.19 6.70 -0.63
CA LEU A 112 -14.48 7.84 -0.07
C LEU A 112 -15.22 9.12 -0.46
N PRO A 113 -15.36 10.10 0.46
CA PRO A 113 -15.91 11.40 0.09
C PRO A 113 -14.98 12.05 -0.94
N LEU A 114 -15.45 12.08 -2.19
CA LEU A 114 -14.88 12.94 -3.21
C LEU A 114 -15.18 14.36 -2.74
N GLY A 115 -14.17 15.13 -2.38
CA GLY A 115 -14.32 16.48 -1.83
C GLY A 115 -15.34 17.32 -2.60
N CYS A 116 -15.93 18.32 -1.92
CA CYS A 116 -16.95 19.19 -2.50
C CYS A 116 -16.50 19.71 -3.88
N LYS A 117 -17.30 19.46 -4.91
CA LYS A 117 -17.11 20.14 -6.19
C LYS A 117 -17.34 21.62 -5.93
N SER A 118 -16.31 22.45 -6.05
CA SER A 118 -16.49 23.90 -6.13
C SER A 118 -17.38 24.18 -7.34
N ASN A 119 -18.55 24.78 -7.07
CA ASN A 119 -19.50 25.26 -8.08
C ASN A 119 -18.93 26.44 -8.86
#